data_AF-A0A183A3Q3-F1
#
_entry.id   AF-A0A183A3Q3-F1
#
_cell.length_a   1.000
_cell.length_b   1.000
_cell.length_c   1.000
_cell.angle_alpha   90.00
_cell.angle_beta   90.00
_cell.angle_gamma   90.00
#
_symmetry.space_group_name_H-M   'P 1'
#
loop_
_entity.id
_entity.type
_entity.pdbx_description
1 polymer ?
#
loop_
_entity_poly.entity_id
_entity_poly.type
_entity_poly.pdbx_seq_one_letter_code
_entity_poly.pdbx_strand_id
1 'polypeptide(L)'
;LRKRIPELVVRQQYHRTSSQHALYLTACYRDLLIGAEELGLKKPLLAEHGGGLREFSMDELDLFTSASEETQFLTSSERSLIVHHYLIGLRAVEGDAWKDTLTFRAGQPMSKFG
;
A
#
# COMPACT_ATOMS: atom_id res chain seq x y z
N LEU A 1 4.22 12.10 5.71
CA LEU A 1 3.61 10.96 4.98
C LEU A 1 3.43 11.26 3.51
N ARG A 2 2.49 12.12 3.09
CA ARG A 2 2.22 12.40 1.66
C ARG A 2 3.43 12.78 0.78
N LYS A 3 4.44 13.48 1.32
CA LYS A 3 5.68 13.83 0.59
C LYS A 3 6.70 12.69 0.50
N ARG A 4 6.56 11.63 1.31
CA ARG A 4 7.56 10.58 1.52
C ARG A 4 7.09 9.20 1.07
N ILE A 5 5.78 9.04 0.90
CA ILE A 5 5.12 7.83 0.38
C ILE A 5 4.01 8.35 -0.55
N PRO A 6 4.36 8.80 -1.77
CA PRO A 6 3.42 9.44 -2.69
C PRO A 6 2.26 8.51 -3.10
N GLU A 7 2.45 7.20 -3.00
CA GLU A 7 1.46 6.16 -3.29
C GLU A 7 0.29 6.20 -2.30
N LEU A 8 0.51 6.69 -1.07
CA LEU A 8 -0.50 6.68 -0.02
C LEU A 8 -1.33 7.97 0.03
N VAL A 9 -2.63 7.79 -0.11
CA VAL A 9 -3.66 8.79 0.21
C VAL A 9 -4.00 8.69 1.70
N VAL A 10 -3.58 9.70 2.46
CA VAL A 10 -3.84 9.81 3.90
C VAL A 10 -5.01 10.74 4.17
N ARG A 11 -6.03 10.29 4.90
CA ARG A 11 -7.10 11.13 5.46
C ARG A 11 -7.04 11.10 6.98
N GLN A 12 -7.07 12.27 7.60
CA GLN A 12 -7.12 12.40 9.06
C GLN A 12 -8.53 12.80 9.47
N GLN A 13 -9.06 12.12 10.49
CA GLN A 13 -10.35 12.44 11.08
C GLN A 13 -10.24 12.53 12.59
N TYR A 14 -10.92 13.50 13.19
CA TYR A 14 -11.05 13.57 14.63
C TYR A 14 -12.38 12.94 15.06
N HIS A 15 -12.29 11.90 15.87
CA HIS A 15 -13.46 11.23 16.43
C HIS A 15 -13.80 11.88 17.77
N ARG A 16 -14.83 12.74 17.75
CA ARG A 16 -15.27 13.49 18.95
C ARG A 16 -15.69 12.58 20.10
N THR A 17 -16.27 11.42 19.80
CA THR A 17 -16.74 10.46 20.81
C THR A 17 -15.60 9.82 21.58
N SER A 18 -14.49 9.48 20.92
CA SER A 18 -13.32 8.87 21.56
C SER A 18 -12.22 9.87 21.91
N SER A 19 -12.39 11.14 21.53
CA SER A 19 -11.37 12.19 21.63
C SER A 19 -10.03 11.79 21.02
N GLN A 20 -10.07 11.06 19.89
CA GLN A 20 -8.88 10.52 19.22
C GLN A 20 -8.81 10.95 17.76
N HIS A 21 -7.58 11.02 17.24
CA HIS A 21 -7.33 11.15 15.80
C HIS A 21 -7.24 9.77 15.17
N ALA A 22 -8.02 9.53 14.12
CA ALA A 22 -7.87 8.38 13.24
C ALA A 22 -7.20 8.79 11.94
N LEU A 23 -6.35 7.90 11.43
CA LEU A 23 -5.76 7.99 10.10
C LEU A 23 -6.33 6.88 9.23
N TYR A 24 -6.96 7.26 8.14
CA TYR A 24 -7.39 6.36 7.09
C TYR A 24 -6.37 6.42 5.95
N LEU A 25 -5.84 5.25 5.60
CA LEU A 25 -4.81 5.09 4.58
C LEU A 25 -5.38 4.27 3.43
N THR A 26 -5.11 4.70 2.20
CA THR A 26 -5.41 3.96 0.97
C THR A 26 -4.39 4.36 -0.10
N ALA A 27 -4.49 3.79 -1.29
CA ALA A 27 -3.74 4.18 -2.48
C ALA A 27 -4.71 4.25 -3.68
N CYS A 28 -4.35 4.96 -4.76
CA CYS A 28 -5.15 4.92 -5.97
C CYS A 28 -5.04 3.54 -6.64
N TYR A 29 -5.98 3.17 -7.52
CA TYR A 29 -5.99 1.83 -8.10
C TYR A 29 -4.69 1.47 -8.81
N ARG A 30 -4.14 2.40 -9.60
CA ARG A 30 -2.84 2.21 -10.27
C ARG A 30 -1.72 1.89 -9.28
N ASP A 31 -1.64 2.63 -8.18
CA ASP A 31 -0.61 2.39 -7.16
C ASP A 31 -0.87 1.09 -6.40
N LEU A 32 -2.13 0.66 -6.25
CA LEU A 32 -2.44 -0.66 -5.70
C LEU A 32 -1.97 -1.78 -6.64
N LEU A 33 -2.11 -1.62 -7.96
CA LEU A 33 -1.62 -2.60 -8.94
C LEU A 33 -0.10 -2.71 -8.93
N ILE A 34 0.62 -1.59 -8.87
CA ILE A 34 2.08 -1.59 -8.73
C ILE A 34 2.49 -2.37 -7.49
N GLY A 35 1.85 -2.11 -6.35
CA GLY A 35 2.15 -2.84 -5.12
C GLY A 35 1.78 -4.32 -5.18
N ALA A 36 0.74 -4.67 -5.95
CA ALA A 36 0.40 -6.07 -6.20
C ALA A 36 1.49 -6.81 -6.99
N GLU A 37 2.10 -6.15 -7.98
CA GLU A 37 3.23 -6.68 -8.74
C GLU A 37 4.49 -6.78 -7.87
N GLU A 38 4.83 -5.73 -7.11
CA GLU A 38 5.96 -5.73 -6.18
C GLU A 38 5.89 -6.85 -5.14
N LEU A 39 4.68 -7.20 -4.70
CA LEU A 39 4.43 -8.27 -3.73
C LEU A 39 4.24 -9.65 -4.38
N GLY A 40 4.27 -9.76 -5.71
CA GLY A 40 4.07 -11.02 -6.43
C GLY A 40 2.70 -11.64 -6.17
N LEU A 41 1.64 -10.83 -6.05
CA LEU A 41 0.30 -11.35 -5.78
C LEU A 41 -0.18 -12.22 -6.93
N LYS A 42 -0.72 -13.40 -6.61
CA LYS A 42 -1.24 -14.32 -7.64
C LYS A 42 -2.67 -13.99 -7.99
N LYS A 43 -2.94 -13.82 -9.28
CA LYS A 43 -4.23 -13.40 -9.84
C LYS A 43 -4.74 -14.38 -10.91
N PRO A 44 -6.07 -14.51 -11.05
CA PRO A 44 -6.66 -15.42 -12.02
C PRO A 44 -6.43 -14.94 -13.45
N LEU A 45 -5.94 -15.81 -14.32
CA LEU A 45 -5.87 -15.55 -15.76
C LEU A 45 -7.26 -15.71 -16.39
N LEU A 46 -7.50 -15.02 -17.51
CA LEU A 46 -8.65 -15.27 -18.36
C LEU A 46 -8.66 -16.74 -18.83
N ALA A 47 -9.85 -17.33 -18.92
CA ALA A 47 -10.00 -18.73 -19.32
C ALA A 47 -9.41 -19.02 -20.71
N GLU A 48 -9.48 -18.07 -21.64
CA GLU A 48 -8.90 -18.16 -22.99
C GLU A 48 -7.36 -18.17 -23.00
N HIS A 49 -6.73 -17.71 -21.93
CA HIS A 49 -5.27 -17.76 -21.73
C HIS A 49 -4.82 -18.95 -20.87
N GLY A 50 -5.67 -19.98 -20.74
CA GLY A 50 -5.38 -21.19 -19.97
C GLY A 50 -5.87 -21.16 -18.52
N GLY A 51 -6.40 -20.03 -18.05
CA GLY A 51 -6.93 -19.88 -16.69
C GLY A 51 -5.87 -20.10 -15.59
N GLY A 52 -6.32 -20.44 -14.39
CA GLY A 52 -5.44 -20.67 -13.23
C GLY A 52 -4.92 -19.38 -12.60
N LEU A 53 -3.95 -19.51 -11.68
CA LEU A 53 -3.36 -18.39 -10.94
C LEU A 53 -1.93 -18.14 -11.40
N ARG A 54 -1.59 -16.88 -11.68
CA ARG A 54 -0.23 -16.43 -12.05
C ARG A 54 0.14 -15.20 -11.23
N GLU A 55 1.43 -15.00 -10.93
CA GLU A 55 1.90 -13.73 -10.37
C GLU A 55 1.49 -12.58 -11.27
N PHE A 56 0.89 -11.56 -10.67
CA PHE A 56 0.40 -10.39 -11.37
C PHE A 56 1.55 -9.62 -12.02
N SER A 57 1.35 -9.23 -13.27
CA SER A 57 2.23 -8.27 -13.94
C SER A 57 1.42 -7.14 -14.54
N MET A 58 1.88 -5.92 -14.31
CA MET A 58 1.26 -4.70 -14.81
C MET A 58 1.38 -4.59 -16.33
N ASP A 59 2.49 -5.09 -16.90
CA ASP A 59 2.75 -5.11 -18.35
C ASP A 59 1.83 -6.08 -19.10
N GLU A 60 1.31 -7.09 -18.40
CA GLU A 60 0.44 -8.14 -18.94
C GLU A 60 -0.99 -8.07 -18.35
N LEU A 61 -1.46 -6.85 -18.03
CA LEU A 61 -2.75 -6.62 -17.35
C LEU A 61 -3.93 -7.34 -18.01
N ASP A 62 -3.98 -7.32 -19.35
CA ASP A 62 -5.08 -7.89 -20.14
C ASP A 62 -5.18 -9.42 -20.03
N LEU A 63 -4.15 -10.09 -19.50
CA LEU A 63 -4.21 -11.54 -19.28
C LEU A 63 -5.06 -11.92 -18.07
N PHE A 64 -5.34 -10.99 -17.17
CA PHE A 64 -5.94 -11.26 -15.87
C PHE A 64 -7.44 -10.96 -15.85
N THR A 65 -8.20 -11.84 -15.19
CA THR A 65 -9.65 -11.69 -15.05
C THR A 65 -9.98 -10.48 -14.18
N SER A 66 -10.93 -9.65 -14.63
CA SER A 66 -11.42 -8.45 -13.94
C SER A 66 -10.34 -7.40 -13.62
N ALA A 67 -9.21 -7.39 -14.33
CA ALA A 67 -8.09 -6.50 -14.00
C ALA A 67 -8.39 -5.01 -14.18
N SER A 68 -9.39 -4.66 -15.01
CA SER A 68 -9.92 -3.30 -15.14
C SER A 68 -10.96 -2.94 -14.07
N GLU A 69 -11.47 -3.90 -13.30
CA GLU A 69 -12.49 -3.70 -12.28
C GLU A 69 -11.88 -3.53 -10.88
N GLU A 70 -11.68 -2.27 -10.46
CA GLU A 70 -11.06 -1.92 -9.18
C GLU A 70 -11.69 -2.61 -7.95
N THR A 71 -13.00 -2.82 -7.97
CA THR A 71 -13.75 -3.41 -6.85
C THR A 71 -13.63 -4.93 -6.77
N GLN A 72 -13.23 -5.59 -7.86
CA GLN A 72 -13.18 -7.06 -7.95
C GLN A 72 -11.76 -7.59 -7.98
N PHE A 73 -10.84 -6.89 -8.63
CA PHE A 73 -9.50 -7.42 -8.88
C PHE A 73 -8.68 -7.64 -7.61
N LEU A 74 -8.74 -6.66 -6.71
CA LEU A 74 -8.04 -6.68 -5.42
C LEU A 74 -9.03 -6.83 -4.28
N THR A 75 -8.85 -7.89 -3.50
CA THR A 75 -9.60 -8.10 -2.26
C THR A 75 -9.23 -7.05 -1.21
N SER A 76 -10.10 -6.80 -0.24
CA SER A 76 -9.81 -5.88 0.88
C SER A 76 -8.53 -6.25 1.64
N SER A 77 -8.24 -7.56 1.77
CA SER A 77 -7.03 -8.06 2.43
C SER A 77 -5.77 -7.71 1.64
N GLU A 78 -5.78 -7.91 0.32
CA GLU A 78 -4.66 -7.53 -0.54
C GLU A 78 -4.45 -6.02 -0.57
N ARG A 79 -5.52 -5.23 -0.67
CA ARG A 79 -5.44 -3.76 -0.58
C ARG A 79 -4.80 -3.33 0.73
N SER A 80 -5.19 -3.94 1.85
CA SER A 80 -4.61 -3.67 3.17
C SER A 80 -3.14 -4.07 3.25
N LEU A 81 -2.78 -5.22 2.67
CA LEU A 81 -1.39 -5.68 2.59
C LEU A 81 -0.50 -4.73 1.78
N ILE A 82 -0.98 -4.27 0.62
CA ILE A 82 -0.27 -3.30 -0.22
C ILE A 82 -0.10 -1.95 0.50
N VAL A 83 -1.16 -1.44 1.12
CA VAL A 83 -1.09 -0.20 1.90
C VAL A 83 -0.12 -0.34 3.07
N HIS A 84 -0.09 -1.50 3.72
CA HIS A 84 0.87 -1.80 4.78
C HIS A 84 2.31 -1.83 4.25
N HIS A 85 2.55 -2.48 3.11
CA HIS A 85 3.85 -2.53 2.43
C HIS A 85 4.41 -1.11 2.18
N TYR A 86 3.61 -0.22 1.61
CA TYR A 86 4.00 1.18 1.43
C TYR A 86 4.29 1.89 2.74
N LEU A 87 3.44 1.69 3.75
CA LEU A 87 3.61 2.32 5.06
C LEU A 87 4.92 1.88 5.74
N ILE A 88 5.24 0.58 5.73
CA ILE A 88 6.47 0.05 6.34
C ILE A 88 7.70 0.34 5.48
N GLY A 89 7.53 0.71 4.22
CA GLY A 89 8.57 1.23 3.33
C GLY A 89 9.16 2.55 3.80
N LEU A 90 8.48 3.29 4.70
CA LEU A 90 8.97 4.57 5.21
C LEU A 90 10.31 4.43 5.95
N ARG A 91 11.35 5.07 5.39
CA ARG A 91 12.69 5.15 5.98
C ARG A 91 12.96 6.56 6.46
N ALA A 92 13.55 6.69 7.64
CA ALA A 92 14.02 7.96 8.21
C ALA A 92 15.04 8.64 7.29
N VAL A 93 14.98 9.96 7.21
CA VAL A 93 15.96 10.81 6.51
C VAL A 93 16.74 11.63 7.53
N GLU A 94 17.85 12.22 7.11
CA GLU A 94 18.66 13.06 8.00
C GLU A 94 17.83 14.22 8.57
N GLY A 95 17.95 14.44 9.87
CA GLY A 95 17.17 15.44 10.61
C GLY A 95 15.79 14.96 11.07
N ASP A 96 15.36 13.74 10.74
CA ASP A 96 14.16 13.18 11.36
C ASP A 96 14.40 12.95 12.86
N ALA A 97 13.52 13.50 13.68
CA ALA A 97 13.46 13.28 15.12
C ALA A 97 12.01 13.21 15.60
N TRP A 98 11.76 12.39 16.61
CA TRP A 98 10.50 12.37 17.34
C TRP A 98 10.68 13.10 18.67
N LYS A 99 9.95 14.23 18.81
CA LYS A 99 9.86 15.05 20.02
C LYS A 99 11.21 15.29 20.72
N ASP A 100 12.19 15.92 20.06
CA ASP A 100 13.52 16.33 20.57
C ASP A 100 14.35 15.28 21.36
N THR A 101 13.85 14.04 21.48
CA THR A 101 14.34 13.02 22.43
C THR A 101 14.69 11.73 21.72
N LEU A 102 14.15 11.49 20.53
CA LEU A 102 14.46 10.34 19.70
C LEU A 102 14.93 10.81 18.33
N THR A 103 16.22 10.69 18.06
CA THR A 103 16.81 10.94 16.74
C THR A 103 16.84 9.65 15.93
N PHE A 104 16.47 9.72 14.66
CA PHE A 104 16.55 8.57 13.77
C PHE A 104 17.85 8.58 12.98
N ARG A 105 18.43 7.40 12.76
CA ARG A 105 19.52 7.26 11.79
C ARG A 105 18.93 7.29 10.38
N ALA A 106 19.62 7.93 9.44
CA ALA A 106 19.23 7.88 8.04
C ALA A 106 19.08 6.40 7.57
N GLY A 107 17.98 6.10 6.89
CA GLY A 107 17.65 4.75 6.44
C GLY A 107 16.97 3.86 7.49
N GLN A 108 16.74 4.33 8.73
CA GLN A 108 16.05 3.53 9.75
C GLN A 108 14.55 3.38 9.44
N PRO A 109 13.95 2.17 9.52
CA PRO A 109 12.50 2.01 9.37
C PRO A 109 11.73 2.80 10.44
N MET A 110 10.75 3.59 10.03
CA MET A 110 9.93 4.39 10.94
C MET A 110 8.75 3.60 11.56
N SER A 111 8.52 2.37 11.10
CA SER A 111 7.43 1.50 11.55
C SER A 111 7.71 0.74 12.85
N LYS A 112 8.95 0.77 13.38
CA LYS A 112 9.38 -0.04 14.54
C LYS A 112 9.27 0.65 15.90
N PHE A 113 8.45 1.70 16.03
CA PHE A 113 8.27 2.39 17.31
C PHE A 113 6.88 2.10 17.85
N GLY A 114 6.77 0.96 18.53
CA GLY A 114 5.64 0.51 19.33
C GLY A 114 6.17 -0.25 20.54
#